data_AF-A0A973ABL2-F1
#
_entry.id   AF-A0A973ABL2-F1
#
_cell.length_a   1.000
_cell.length_b   1.000
_cell.length_c   1.000
_cell.angle_alpha   90.00
_cell.angle_beta   90.00
_cell.angle_gamma   90.00
#
_symmetry.space_group_name_H-M   'P 1'
#
loop_
_entity.id
_entity.type
_entity.pdbx_description
1 polymer ?
#
loop_
_entity_poly.entity_id
_entity_poly.type
_entity_poly.pdbx_seq_one_letter_code
_entity_poly.pdbx_strand_id
1 'polypeptide(L)'
;NIFEALIGAIYLDRGYKYCEKFIYKRVVNPYVDVPKLEGKITSYKSLFIEWCQKQKKGFFYEIYEDTGNDPVKHFSVKLLLDGKIISKGRATSKKKAEEIASKRAYFAFQKEITNL
;
A
#
# COMPACT_ATOMS: atom_id res chain seq x y z
N ASN A 1 1.22 -13.26 -2.25
CA ASN A 1 1.93 -14.21 -1.36
C ASN A 1 2.60 -15.36 -2.12
N ILE A 2 2.39 -15.56 -3.44
CA ILE A 2 3.08 -16.64 -4.18
C ILE A 2 4.60 -16.50 -4.13
N PHE A 3 5.11 -15.28 -4.27
CA PHE A 3 6.55 -15.01 -4.16
C PHE A 3 7.08 -15.33 -2.75
N GLU A 4 6.42 -14.88 -1.69
CA GLU A 4 6.79 -15.18 -0.31
C GLU A 4 6.76 -16.69 -0.03
N ALA A 5 5.77 -17.40 -0.55
CA ALA A 5 5.68 -18.85 -0.43
C ALA A 5 6.85 -19.57 -1.15
N LEU A 6 7.22 -19.11 -2.35
CA LEU A 6 8.40 -19.62 -3.06
C LEU A 6 9.70 -19.37 -2.27
N ILE A 7 9.87 -18.17 -1.74
CA ILE A 7 11.04 -17.83 -0.89
C ILE A 7 11.05 -18.70 0.37
N GLY A 8 9.88 -18.92 0.99
CA GLY A 8 9.72 -19.82 2.14
C GLY A 8 10.10 -21.26 1.82
N ALA A 9 9.67 -21.81 0.68
CA ALA A 9 10.06 -23.14 0.24
C ALA A 9 11.59 -23.25 0.01
N ILE A 10 12.20 -22.28 -0.68
CA ILE A 10 13.65 -22.24 -0.90
C ILE A 10 14.42 -22.15 0.43
N TYR A 11 13.92 -21.37 1.38
CA TYR A 11 14.50 -21.26 2.71
C TYR A 11 14.45 -22.60 3.46
N LEU A 12 13.30 -23.29 3.43
CA LEU A 12 13.15 -24.59 4.07
C LEU A 12 14.06 -25.67 3.42
N ASP A 13 14.21 -25.63 2.10
CA ASP A 13 15.02 -26.62 1.36
C ASP A 13 16.53 -26.40 1.47
N ARG A 14 16.98 -25.12 1.45
CA ARG A 14 18.41 -24.78 1.24
C ARG A 14 18.99 -23.81 2.25
N GLY A 15 18.20 -23.42 3.25
CA GLY A 15 18.60 -22.50 4.31
C GLY A 15 18.78 -21.06 3.85
N TYR A 16 19.05 -20.20 4.85
CA TYR A 16 19.12 -18.75 4.70
C TYR A 16 20.14 -18.28 3.65
N LYS A 17 21.39 -18.75 3.73
CA LYS A 17 22.49 -18.27 2.87
C LYS A 17 22.19 -18.46 1.39
N TYR A 18 21.56 -19.58 1.03
CA TYR A 18 21.17 -19.84 -0.35
C TYR A 18 20.01 -18.93 -0.78
N CYS A 19 19.02 -18.77 0.09
CA CYS A 19 17.88 -17.89 -0.12
C CYS A 19 18.31 -16.43 -0.37
N GLU A 20 19.21 -15.90 0.46
CA GLU A 20 19.79 -14.56 0.30
C GLU A 20 20.47 -14.40 -1.06
N LYS A 21 21.36 -15.33 -1.42
CA LYS A 21 22.07 -15.30 -2.72
C LYS A 21 21.10 -15.38 -3.90
N PHE A 22 20.04 -16.17 -3.78
CA PHE A 22 19.00 -16.27 -4.80
C PHE A 22 18.28 -14.94 -4.97
N ILE A 23 17.85 -14.30 -3.88
CA ILE A 23 17.18 -13.00 -3.89
C ILE A 23 18.07 -11.93 -4.55
N TYR A 24 19.33 -11.80 -4.12
CA TYR A 24 20.23 -10.81 -4.70
C TYR A 24 20.45 -11.03 -6.21
N LYS A 25 20.74 -12.27 -6.63
CA LYS A 25 21.08 -12.57 -8.02
C LYS A 25 19.89 -12.53 -8.96
N ARG A 26 18.71 -12.97 -8.51
CA ARG A 26 17.54 -13.16 -9.38
C ARG A 26 16.51 -12.04 -9.26
N VAL A 27 16.54 -11.25 -8.20
CA VAL A 27 15.53 -10.23 -7.92
C VAL A 27 16.15 -8.85 -7.85
N VAL A 28 17.15 -8.66 -6.99
CA VAL A 28 17.72 -7.33 -6.73
C VAL A 28 18.55 -6.83 -7.92
N ASN A 29 19.67 -7.48 -8.23
CA ASN A 29 20.60 -7.03 -9.29
C ASN A 29 19.93 -6.82 -10.67
N PRO A 30 19.02 -7.71 -11.14
CA PRO A 30 18.43 -7.54 -12.47
C PRO A 30 17.27 -6.53 -12.54
N TYR A 31 16.57 -6.23 -11.43
CA TYR A 31 15.29 -5.50 -11.48
C TYR A 31 15.17 -4.31 -10.53
N VAL A 32 16.07 -4.18 -9.55
CA VAL A 32 16.00 -3.11 -8.54
C VAL A 32 16.99 -2.01 -8.88
N ASP A 33 16.46 -0.90 -9.35
CA ASP A 33 17.19 0.36 -9.55
C ASP A 33 17.03 1.21 -8.28
N VAL A 34 17.99 1.10 -7.36
CA VAL A 34 17.95 1.75 -6.03
C VAL A 34 17.84 3.28 -6.15
N PRO A 35 18.62 3.97 -7.01
CA PRO A 35 18.46 5.41 -7.22
C PRO A 35 17.07 5.84 -7.70
N LYS A 36 16.37 5.02 -8.49
CA LYS A 36 14.99 5.33 -8.92
C LYS A 36 13.92 5.10 -7.85
N LEU A 37 14.27 4.41 -6.76
CA LEU A 37 13.37 4.14 -5.65
C LEU A 37 13.43 5.23 -4.58
N GLU A 38 14.56 5.94 -4.46
CA GLU A 38 14.67 7.11 -3.59
C GLU A 38 13.65 8.18 -3.97
N GLY A 39 12.85 8.61 -2.99
CA GLY A 39 11.83 9.65 -3.14
C GLY A 39 10.51 9.19 -3.78
N LYS A 40 10.36 7.92 -4.18
CA LYS A 40 9.12 7.42 -4.77
C LYS A 40 8.20 6.79 -3.73
N ILE A 41 7.00 7.37 -3.55
CA ILE A 41 5.95 6.75 -2.75
C ILE A 41 5.43 5.51 -3.50
N THR A 42 5.69 4.33 -2.94
CA THR A 42 5.28 3.03 -3.50
C THR A 42 3.84 2.66 -3.17
N SER A 43 3.35 3.08 -1.99
CA SER A 43 1.93 3.01 -1.61
C SER A 43 1.58 4.17 -0.68
N TYR A 44 0.60 4.97 -1.10
CA TYR A 44 0.01 6.02 -0.27
C TYR A 44 -0.79 5.44 0.89
N LYS A 45 -1.36 4.23 0.75
CA LYS A 45 -2.06 3.55 1.84
C LYS A 45 -1.10 3.22 2.99
N SER A 46 0.01 2.56 2.70
CA SER A 46 0.99 2.20 3.72
C SER A 46 1.55 3.44 4.41
N LEU A 47 1.94 4.44 3.62
CA LEU A 47 2.49 5.70 4.13
C LEU A 47 1.50 6.44 5.03
N PHE A 48 0.22 6.50 4.64
CA PHE A 48 -0.81 7.14 5.47
C PHE A 48 -1.07 6.38 6.78
N ILE A 49 -1.10 5.05 6.74
CA ILE A 49 -1.28 4.21 7.94
C ILE A 49 -0.12 4.42 8.92
N GLU A 50 1.12 4.39 8.43
CA GLU A 50 2.31 4.63 9.26
C GLU A 50 2.27 6.01 9.92
N TRP A 51 1.87 7.04 9.17
CA TRP A 51 1.71 8.39 9.72
C TRP A 51 0.65 8.42 10.82
N CYS A 52 -0.54 7.86 10.59
CA CYS A 52 -1.59 7.79 11.61
C CYS A 52 -1.12 7.07 12.88
N GLN A 53 -0.41 5.94 12.73
CA GLN A 53 0.14 5.19 13.86
C GLN A 53 1.18 6.00 14.65
N LYS A 54 2.11 6.68 13.96
CA LYS A 54 3.09 7.56 14.61
C LYS A 54 2.42 8.70 15.38
N GLN A 55 1.38 9.30 14.82
CA GLN A 55 0.62 10.39 15.43
C GLN A 55 -0.43 9.90 16.44
N LYS A 56 -0.56 8.59 16.65
CA LYS A 56 -1.59 7.95 17.49
C LYS A 56 -3.02 8.38 17.11
N LYS A 57 -3.26 8.66 15.83
CA LYS A 57 -4.60 8.97 15.28
C LYS A 57 -5.30 7.69 14.86
N GLY A 58 -6.59 7.58 15.16
CA GLY A 58 -7.43 6.48 14.70
C GLY A 58 -7.76 6.66 13.23
N PHE A 59 -7.62 5.61 12.42
CA PHE A 59 -8.02 5.63 11.02
C PHE A 59 -8.94 4.46 10.69
N PHE A 60 -9.86 4.67 9.75
CA PHE A 60 -10.79 3.62 9.32
C PHE A 60 -11.10 3.73 7.82
N TYR A 61 -11.10 2.61 7.11
CA TYR A 61 -11.51 2.53 5.72
C TYR A 61 -12.89 1.88 5.65
N GLU A 62 -13.94 2.67 5.44
CA GLU A 62 -15.28 2.16 5.19
C GLU A 62 -15.42 1.83 3.70
N ILE A 63 -15.55 0.54 3.37
CA ILE A 63 -15.61 0.04 2.00
C ILE A 63 -17.01 -0.47 1.70
N TYR A 64 -17.59 -0.04 0.59
CA TYR A 64 -18.88 -0.51 0.10
C TYR A 64 -18.85 -0.74 -1.41
N GLU A 65 -19.74 -1.61 -1.89
CA GLU A 65 -19.91 -1.83 -3.33
C GLU A 65 -20.74 -0.69 -3.91
N ASP A 66 -20.31 -0.19 -5.06
CA ASP A 66 -20.88 1.00 -5.71
C ASP A 66 -21.02 0.74 -7.22
N THR A 67 -21.73 -0.33 -7.53
CA THR A 67 -21.92 -0.80 -8.91
C THR A 67 -22.91 0.07 -9.67
N GLY A 68 -23.79 0.83 -9.01
CA GLY A 68 -24.77 1.70 -9.66
C GLY A 68 -25.49 1.00 -10.82
N ASN A 69 -25.51 1.66 -11.98
CA ASN A 69 -25.96 1.08 -13.26
C ASN A 69 -24.78 0.72 -14.19
N ASP A 70 -23.54 0.71 -13.66
CA ASP A 70 -22.35 0.41 -14.43
C ASP A 70 -22.28 -1.09 -14.74
N PRO A 71 -21.87 -1.47 -15.97
CA PRO A 71 -21.65 -2.87 -16.33
C PRO A 71 -20.44 -3.48 -15.60
N VAL A 72 -19.58 -2.65 -15.03
CA VAL A 72 -18.38 -3.06 -14.30
C VAL A 72 -18.55 -2.78 -12.82
N LYS A 73 -18.24 -3.79 -11.99
CA LYS A 73 -18.27 -3.68 -10.54
C LYS A 73 -17.28 -2.63 -10.03
N HIS A 74 -17.78 -1.70 -9.24
CA HIS A 74 -16.96 -0.69 -8.57
C HIS A 74 -17.09 -0.82 -7.05
N PHE A 75 -16.02 -0.41 -6.37
CA PHE A 75 -15.93 -0.30 -4.92
C PHE A 75 -15.66 1.15 -4.58
N SER A 76 -16.43 1.66 -3.62
CA SER A 76 -16.24 2.98 -3.05
C SER A 76 -15.72 2.84 -1.62
N VAL A 77 -14.84 3.76 -1.25
CA VAL A 77 -14.14 3.80 0.04
C VAL A 77 -14.27 5.19 0.60
N LYS A 78 -14.63 5.30 1.88
CA LYS A 78 -14.46 6.51 2.69
C LYS A 78 -13.32 6.25 3.66
N LEU A 79 -12.33 7.13 3.68
CA LEU A 79 -11.26 7.12 4.66
C LEU A 79 -11.61 8.10 5.77
N LEU A 80 -11.67 7.59 7.00
CA LEU A 80 -11.93 8.34 8.20
C LEU A 80 -10.65 8.50 9.01
N LEU A 81 -10.47 9.67 9.60
CA LEU A 81 -9.44 9.99 10.58
C LEU A 81 -10.14 10.55 11.82
N ASP A 82 -9.94 9.90 12.97
CA ASP A 82 -10.60 10.22 14.24
C ASP A 82 -12.12 10.40 14.10
N GLY A 83 -12.75 9.48 13.35
CA GLY A 83 -14.20 9.46 13.11
C GLY A 83 -14.70 10.43 12.04
N LYS A 84 -13.86 11.29 11.47
CA LYS A 84 -14.23 12.24 10.40
C LYS A 84 -13.80 11.73 9.03
N ILE A 85 -14.71 11.77 8.06
CA ILE A 85 -14.38 11.42 6.67
C ILE A 85 -13.44 12.50 6.11
N ILE A 86 -12.22 12.10 5.76
CA ILE A 86 -11.20 12.99 5.20
C ILE A 86 -11.01 12.82 3.69
N SER A 87 -11.33 11.64 3.15
CA SER A 87 -11.24 11.40 1.73
C SER A 87 -12.15 10.27 1.28
N LYS A 88 -12.37 10.19 -0.03
CA LYS A 88 -13.11 9.10 -0.68
C LYS A 88 -12.33 8.58 -1.88
N GLY A 89 -12.54 7.33 -2.26
CA GLY A 89 -11.98 6.74 -3.48
C GLY A 89 -12.96 5.74 -4.10
N ARG A 90 -13.02 5.68 -5.44
CA ARG A 90 -13.83 4.71 -6.20
C ARG A 90 -12.95 4.04 -7.23
N ALA A 91 -13.01 2.72 -7.33
CA ALA A 91 -12.27 1.95 -8.34
C ALA A 91 -12.88 0.58 -8.57
N THR A 92 -12.43 -0.13 -9.61
CA THR A 92 -12.88 -1.50 -9.95
C THR A 92 -12.38 -2.58 -8.99
N SER A 93 -11.54 -2.24 -8.00
CA SER A 93 -11.16 -3.15 -6.93
C SER A 93 -11.01 -2.41 -5.60
N LYS A 94 -11.29 -3.11 -4.49
CA LYS A 94 -11.15 -2.58 -3.12
C LYS A 94 -9.77 -1.95 -2.89
N LYS A 95 -8.70 -2.70 -3.23
CA LYS A 95 -7.31 -2.24 -3.08
C LYS A 95 -7.03 -0.93 -3.82
N LYS A 96 -7.50 -0.80 -5.07
CA LYS A 96 -7.32 0.43 -5.85
C LYS A 96 -8.12 1.60 -5.24
N ALA A 97 -9.33 1.35 -4.77
CA ALA A 97 -10.17 2.38 -4.18
C ALA A 97 -9.57 2.91 -2.86
N GLU A 98 -9.04 2.03 -2.01
CA GLU A 98 -8.30 2.40 -0.80
C GLU A 98 -7.04 3.21 -1.12
N GLU A 99 -6.26 2.78 -2.10
CA GLU A 99 -5.04 3.49 -2.52
C GLU A 99 -5.36 4.90 -3.03
N ILE A 100 -6.46 5.07 -3.78
CA ILE A 100 -6.93 6.40 -4.23
C ILE A 100 -7.35 7.27 -3.04
N ALA A 101 -8.12 6.72 -2.10
CA ALA A 101 -8.54 7.45 -0.91
C ALA A 101 -7.31 7.89 -0.08
N SER A 102 -6.35 7.00 0.10
CA SER A 102 -5.11 7.26 0.83
C SER A 102 -4.25 8.31 0.14
N LYS A 103 -4.14 8.26 -1.20
CA LYS A 103 -3.41 9.27 -1.98
C LYS A 103 -4.03 10.65 -1.82
N ARG A 104 -5.36 10.75 -1.86
CA ARG A 104 -6.07 12.02 -1.60
C ARG A 104 -5.82 12.54 -0.19
N ALA A 105 -5.87 11.66 0.81
CA ALA A 105 -5.55 12.02 2.19
C ALA A 105 -4.10 12.50 2.32
N TYR A 106 -3.13 11.80 1.73
CA TYR A 106 -1.74 12.23 1.72
C TYR A 106 -1.56 13.66 1.24
N PHE A 107 -2.17 14.04 0.10
CA PHE A 107 -2.06 15.41 -0.40
C PHE A 107 -2.78 16.43 0.50
N ALA A 108 -3.90 16.06 1.13
CA ALA A 108 -4.59 16.94 2.08
C ALA A 108 -3.75 17.19 3.36
N PHE A 109 -3.01 16.18 3.81
CA PHE A 109 -2.20 16.22 5.03
C PHE A 109 -0.69 16.35 4.74
N GLN A 110 -0.30 16.73 3.52
CA GLN A 110 1.09 16.63 3.07
C GLN A 110 2.07 17.40 3.96
N LYS A 111 1.66 18.57 4.46
CA LYS A 111 2.46 19.39 5.38
C LYS A 111 2.71 18.67 6.70
N GLU A 112 1.70 18.02 7.27
CA GLU A 112 1.81 17.27 8.52
C GLU A 112 2.59 15.96 8.35
N ILE A 113 2.54 15.37 7.16
CA ILE A 113 3.21 14.11 6.85
C ILE A 113 4.70 14.33 6.55
N THR A 114 5.05 15.43 5.88
CA THR A 114 6.42 15.71 5.43
C THR A 114 7.24 16.48 6.48
N ASN A 115 6.60 17.13 7.47
CA ASN A 115 7.28 17.83 8.57
C ASN A 115 7.72 16.89 9.73
N LEU A 116 7.84 15.59 9.46
CA LEU A 116 8.38 14.57 10.38
C LEU A 116 9.84 14.29 10.04
#